data_AF-A0A819YLU4-F1
#
_entry.id   AF-A0A819YLU4-F1
#
_cell.length_a   1.000
_cell.length_b   1.000
_cell.length_c   1.000
_cell.angle_alpha   90.00
_cell.angle_beta   90.00
_cell.angle_gamma   90.00
#
_symmetry.space_group_name_H-M   'P 1'
#
loop_
_entity.id
_entity.type
_entity.pdbx_description
1 polymer ?
#
loop_
_entity_poly.entity_id
_entity_poly.type
_entity_poly.pdbx_seq_one_letter_code
_entity_poly.pdbx_strand_id
1 'polypeptide(L)'
;MLVRHIHSSSWYEGYNYFTPSTNNSLEATNRVIKDEHTFRERHPLSRFFVIANDIVRRWSKSRDPNQIDPIIYSSEPTITLKKWTDAYHFAKSSKLVLQIPSSRKGAIDYYIPAGEAQHIARHDIQKYKKKTWNSFDQFKILQFGIWKVTLSNDGTEWKSGTCNCPNFFKEFICKHVIGMAIRLKSCKPPSSAKDIALGQKRK
;
A
#
# COMPACT_ATOMS: atom_id res chain seq x y z
N MET A 1 -6.68 -11.56 11.42
CA MET A 1 -7.44 -12.79 11.74
C MET A 1 -8.09 -13.26 10.45
N LEU A 2 -7.62 -14.37 9.89
CA LEU A 2 -8.08 -14.91 8.61
C LEU A 2 -9.20 -15.90 8.90
N VAL A 3 -10.37 -15.71 8.28
CA VAL A 3 -11.50 -16.64 8.39
C VAL A 3 -11.72 -17.30 7.04
N ARG A 4 -11.95 -18.61 7.08
CA ARG A 4 -12.14 -19.51 5.96
C ARG A 4 -13.57 -19.40 5.42
N HIS A 5 -13.74 -19.29 4.11
CA HIS A 5 -15.05 -19.44 3.46
C HIS A 5 -15.16 -20.81 2.77
N ILE A 6 -16.32 -21.44 2.84
CA ILE A 6 -16.56 -22.85 2.44
C ILE A 6 -16.92 -22.97 0.93
N HIS A 7 -17.28 -21.87 0.25
CA HIS A 7 -17.71 -21.88 -1.16
C HIS A 7 -17.08 -20.81 -2.08
N SER A 8 -16.08 -20.06 -1.61
CA SER A 8 -15.31 -19.12 -2.45
C SER A 8 -13.84 -19.11 -2.05
N SER A 9 -13.01 -19.74 -2.89
CA SER A 9 -11.62 -20.11 -2.62
C SER A 9 -10.62 -18.97 -2.87
N SER A 10 -10.81 -17.81 -2.24
CA SER A 10 -9.88 -16.67 -2.41
C SER A 10 -9.18 -16.32 -1.10
N TRP A 11 -7.95 -16.81 -0.94
CA TRP A 11 -7.11 -16.70 0.26
C TRP A 11 -5.86 -15.84 -0.02
N TYR A 12 -6.03 -14.60 -0.47
CA TYR A 12 -4.90 -13.94 -1.09
C TYR A 12 -4.89 -12.41 -1.02
N GLU A 13 -3.75 -11.85 -0.59
CA GLU A 13 -3.49 -10.42 -0.34
C GLU A 13 -3.82 -9.52 -1.55
N GLY A 14 -3.75 -10.07 -2.77
CA GLY A 14 -4.10 -9.38 -4.02
C GLY A 14 -5.58 -9.47 -4.44
N TYR A 15 -6.46 -10.14 -3.69
CA TYR A 15 -7.87 -10.30 -4.07
C TYR A 15 -8.70 -9.03 -3.78
N ASN A 16 -8.53 -8.43 -2.61
CA ASN A 16 -9.23 -7.19 -2.23
C ASN A 16 -8.25 -6.04 -2.07
N TYR A 17 -8.25 -5.14 -3.05
CA TYR A 17 -7.43 -3.93 -3.02
C TYR A 17 -7.91 -2.99 -1.90
N PHE A 18 -6.98 -2.23 -1.30
CA PHE A 18 -7.27 -1.18 -0.31
C PHE A 18 -7.76 -1.66 1.06
N THR A 19 -7.78 -2.97 1.30
CA THR A 19 -7.89 -3.49 2.66
C THR A 19 -6.49 -3.60 3.27
N PRO A 20 -6.24 -3.13 4.51
CA PRO A 20 -4.95 -3.27 5.14
C PRO A 20 -4.56 -4.76 5.21
N SER A 21 -3.44 -5.12 4.58
CA SER A 21 -2.94 -6.50 4.64
C SER A 21 -2.16 -6.79 5.91
N THR A 22 -1.86 -5.75 6.68
CA THR A 22 -1.11 -5.82 7.93
C THR A 22 -2.03 -5.63 9.13
N ASN A 23 -1.78 -6.40 10.18
CA ASN A 23 -2.38 -6.21 11.50
C ASN A 23 -1.54 -5.26 12.38
N ASN A 24 -0.61 -4.50 11.82
CA ASN A 24 0.33 -3.62 12.54
C ASN A 24 -0.39 -2.71 13.56
N SER A 25 -1.55 -2.15 13.20
CA SER A 25 -2.33 -1.31 14.13
C SER A 25 -2.83 -2.09 15.34
N LEU A 26 -3.22 -3.35 15.18
CA LEU A 26 -3.59 -4.22 16.29
C LEU A 26 -2.33 -4.61 17.09
N GLU A 27 -1.25 -5.01 16.41
CA GLU A 27 -0.03 -5.45 17.08
C GLU A 27 0.65 -4.34 17.89
N ALA A 28 0.64 -3.10 17.39
CA ALA A 28 1.19 -1.94 18.08
C ALA A 28 0.52 -1.69 19.44
N THR A 29 -0.73 -2.13 19.61
CA THR A 29 -1.49 -1.93 20.85
C THR A 29 -1.36 -3.09 21.84
N ASN A 30 -0.85 -4.24 21.40
CA ASN A 30 -0.70 -5.42 22.26
C ASN A 30 0.15 -5.14 23.51
N ARG A 31 1.22 -4.35 23.35
CA ARG A 31 2.10 -4.00 24.47
C ARG A 31 1.39 -3.10 25.48
N VAL A 32 0.71 -2.05 25.02
CA VAL A 32 -0.07 -1.14 25.87
C VAL A 32 -1.16 -1.89 26.63
N ILE A 33 -1.91 -2.77 25.95
CA ILE A 33 -2.93 -3.61 26.61
C ILE A 33 -2.30 -4.47 27.70
N LYS A 34 -1.17 -5.11 27.41
CA LYS A 34 -0.48 -6.01 28.35
C LYS A 34 0.13 -5.26 29.53
N ASP A 35 0.78 -4.14 29.29
CA ASP A 35 1.62 -3.48 30.31
C ASP A 35 0.85 -2.42 31.12
N GLU A 36 -0.21 -1.82 30.55
CA GLU A 36 -0.93 -0.72 31.20
C GLU A 36 -2.36 -1.06 31.62
N HIS A 37 -2.99 -2.05 30.98
CA HIS A 37 -4.41 -2.33 31.17
C HIS A 37 -4.69 -3.67 31.84
N THR A 38 -4.05 -4.74 31.37
CA THR A 38 -4.25 -6.09 31.91
C THR A 38 -3.13 -6.52 32.86
N PHE A 39 -1.99 -5.82 32.85
CA PHE A 39 -0.76 -6.21 33.56
C PHE A 39 -0.34 -7.66 33.29
N ARG A 40 -0.67 -8.17 32.09
CA ARG A 40 -0.46 -9.57 31.65
C ARG A 40 -1.20 -10.61 32.50
N GLU A 41 -2.21 -10.20 33.25
CA GLU A 41 -3.05 -11.06 34.07
C GLU A 41 -4.34 -11.48 33.34
N ARG A 42 -4.91 -12.60 33.77
CA ARG A 42 -6.25 -13.02 33.33
C ARG A 42 -7.29 -12.31 34.19
N HIS A 43 -8.25 -11.66 33.53
CA HIS A 43 -9.32 -10.91 34.21
C HIS A 43 -10.66 -11.64 34.09
N PRO A 44 -11.51 -11.61 35.14
CA PRO A 44 -12.91 -12.00 35.01
C PRO A 44 -13.62 -11.16 33.95
N LEU A 45 -14.66 -11.72 33.32
CA LEU A 45 -15.35 -11.08 32.20
C LEU A 45 -15.88 -9.66 32.51
N SER A 46 -16.43 -9.46 33.72
CA SER A 46 -16.90 -8.15 34.18
C SER A 46 -15.76 -7.12 34.22
N ARG A 47 -14.58 -7.50 34.73
CA ARG A 47 -13.40 -6.66 34.78
C ARG A 47 -12.83 -6.40 33.38
N PHE A 48 -12.86 -7.39 32.50
CA PHE A 48 -12.46 -7.23 31.10
C PHE A 48 -13.29 -6.15 30.39
N PHE A 49 -14.61 -6.10 30.57
CA PHE A 49 -15.43 -5.05 29.96
C PHE A 49 -15.09 -3.65 30.47
N VAL A 50 -14.80 -3.51 31.77
CA VAL A 50 -14.34 -2.23 32.34
C VAL A 50 -13.03 -1.80 31.70
N ILE A 51 -12.07 -2.72 31.57
CA ILE A 51 -10.77 -2.45 30.96
C ILE A 51 -10.92 -2.08 29.47
N ALA A 52 -11.70 -2.86 28.71
CA ALA A 52 -11.94 -2.61 27.29
C ALA A 52 -12.61 -1.25 27.05
N ASN A 53 -13.60 -0.89 27.87
CA ASN A 53 -14.25 0.41 27.80
C ASN A 53 -13.28 1.55 28.13
N ASP A 54 -12.39 1.37 29.11
CA ASP A 54 -11.38 2.38 29.44
C ASP A 54 -10.36 2.56 28.29
N ILE A 55 -9.90 1.47 27.66
CA ILE A 55 -9.03 1.51 26.47
C ILE A 55 -9.68 2.33 25.37
N VAL A 56 -10.91 1.97 24.97
CA VAL A 56 -11.65 2.66 23.90
C VAL A 56 -11.87 4.12 24.25
N ARG A 57 -12.29 4.41 25.49
CA ARG A 57 -12.52 5.78 25.96
C ARG A 57 -11.24 6.63 25.89
N ARG A 58 -10.11 6.12 26.39
CA ARG A 58 -8.82 6.85 26.32
C ARG A 58 -8.41 7.08 24.88
N TRP A 59 -8.52 6.06 24.04
CA TRP A 59 -8.16 6.17 22.63
C TRP A 59 -9.01 7.19 21.88
N SER A 60 -10.32 7.20 22.12
CA SER A 60 -11.24 8.20 21.56
C SER A 60 -10.89 9.60 22.03
N LYS A 61 -10.70 9.81 23.34
CA LYS A 61 -10.33 11.12 23.89
C LYS A 61 -9.00 11.64 23.35
N SER A 62 -7.96 10.78 23.31
CA SER A 62 -6.63 11.18 22.81
C SER A 62 -6.62 11.59 21.33
N ARG A 63 -7.66 11.25 20.57
CA ARG A 63 -7.78 11.53 19.13
C ARG A 63 -8.88 12.54 18.80
N ASP A 64 -9.49 13.13 19.82
CA ASP A 64 -10.49 14.18 19.65
C ASP A 64 -9.77 15.48 19.19
N PRO A 65 -10.08 16.02 17.99
CA PRO A 65 -9.43 17.21 17.45
C PRO A 65 -9.56 18.45 18.34
N ASN A 66 -10.50 18.47 19.29
CA ASN A 66 -10.74 19.61 20.19
C ASN A 66 -9.87 19.57 21.46
N GLN A 67 -9.03 18.55 21.66
CA GLN A 67 -8.10 18.48 22.78
C GLN A 67 -6.88 19.40 22.55
N ILE A 68 -6.19 19.74 23.64
CA ILE A 68 -4.99 20.60 23.62
C ILE A 68 -3.86 19.94 22.81
N ASP A 69 -3.74 18.61 22.87
CA ASP A 69 -2.69 17.85 22.18
C ASP A 69 -3.27 16.54 21.60
N PRO A 70 -3.97 16.60 20.46
CA PRO A 70 -4.59 15.42 19.86
C PRO A 70 -3.56 14.58 19.13
N ILE A 71 -3.68 13.25 19.24
CA ILE A 71 -2.98 12.30 18.38
C ILE A 71 -3.59 12.39 16.98
N ILE A 72 -2.86 13.03 16.06
CA ILE A 72 -3.28 13.20 14.67
C ILE A 72 -2.81 12.00 13.84
N TYR A 73 -3.70 11.46 13.00
CA TYR A 73 -3.32 10.46 12.02
C TYR A 73 -2.48 11.10 10.92
N SER A 74 -1.36 10.46 10.58
CA SER A 74 -0.61 10.84 9.39
C SER A 74 -1.48 10.60 8.16
N SER A 75 -1.81 11.67 7.45
CA SER A 75 -2.58 11.63 6.21
C SER A 75 -1.70 11.38 4.98
N GLU A 76 -0.38 11.52 5.14
CA GLU A 76 0.59 11.29 4.08
C GLU A 76 1.51 10.11 4.39
N PRO A 77 1.81 9.25 3.40
CA PRO A 77 2.74 8.17 3.62
C PRO A 77 4.16 8.69 3.80
N THR A 78 4.88 8.17 4.79
CA THR A 78 6.31 8.46 4.97
C THR A 78 7.13 7.76 3.89
N ILE A 79 7.90 8.53 3.11
CA ILE A 79 8.73 7.98 2.03
C ILE A 79 10.18 7.89 2.49
N THR A 80 10.64 6.66 2.74
CA THR A 80 12.03 6.41 3.12
C THR A 80 13.00 6.70 1.98
N LEU A 81 14.25 7.02 2.32
CA LEU A 81 15.31 7.24 1.32
C LEU A 81 15.53 6.02 0.40
N LYS A 82 15.36 4.81 0.94
CA LYS A 82 15.40 3.57 0.16
C LYS A 82 14.30 3.55 -0.91
N LYS A 83 13.05 3.89 -0.55
CA LYS A 83 11.95 3.97 -1.53
C LYS A 83 12.21 5.02 -2.60
N TRP A 84 12.75 6.19 -2.22
CA TRP A 84 13.15 7.22 -3.18
C TRP A 84 14.19 6.70 -4.18
N THR A 85 15.19 5.95 -3.69
CA THR A 85 16.23 5.33 -4.53
C THR A 85 15.63 4.31 -5.49
N ASP A 86 14.84 3.37 -4.98
CA ASP A 86 14.18 2.33 -5.79
C ASP A 86 13.24 2.94 -6.84
N ALA A 87 12.53 4.01 -6.48
CA ALA A 87 11.65 4.76 -7.37
C ALA A 87 12.42 5.50 -8.46
N TYR A 88 13.56 6.11 -8.11
CA TYR A 88 14.44 6.77 -9.07
C TYR A 88 15.02 5.77 -10.07
N HIS A 89 15.49 4.62 -9.59
CA HIS A 89 15.98 3.53 -10.46
C HIS A 89 14.88 3.02 -11.41
N PHE A 90 13.66 2.81 -10.89
CA PHE A 90 12.52 2.46 -11.74
C PHE A 90 12.22 3.57 -12.77
N ALA A 91 12.20 4.83 -12.34
CA ALA A 91 11.93 5.96 -13.22
C ALA A 91 12.93 6.04 -14.38
N LYS A 92 14.20 5.70 -14.14
CA LYS A 92 15.28 5.63 -15.13
C LYS A 92 15.30 4.36 -15.97
N SER A 93 14.57 3.32 -15.59
CA SER A 93 14.54 2.06 -16.34
C SER A 93 13.89 2.22 -17.73
N SER A 94 14.25 1.35 -18.67
CA SER A 94 13.68 1.31 -20.03
C SER A 94 12.27 0.72 -20.11
N LYS A 95 11.67 0.33 -18.98
CA LYS A 95 10.33 -0.27 -18.96
C LYS A 95 9.31 0.67 -19.59
N LEU A 96 8.62 0.17 -20.61
CA LEU A 96 7.53 0.86 -21.29
C LEU A 96 6.28 0.81 -20.42
N VAL A 97 5.62 1.96 -20.30
CA VAL A 97 4.42 2.14 -19.49
C VAL A 97 3.27 2.50 -20.41
N LEU A 98 2.20 1.71 -20.39
CA LEU A 98 1.00 2.02 -21.14
C LEU A 98 0.07 2.90 -20.31
N GLN A 99 -0.26 4.06 -20.87
CA GLN A 99 -1.21 5.01 -20.28
C GLN A 99 -2.60 4.79 -20.86
N ILE A 100 -3.60 4.68 -19.99
CA ILE A 100 -5.02 4.55 -20.38
C ILE A 100 -5.85 5.46 -19.46
N PRO A 101 -6.83 6.21 -19.99
CA PRO A 101 -7.77 6.94 -19.16
C PRO A 101 -8.39 6.04 -18.08
N SER A 102 -8.39 6.50 -16.83
CA SER A 102 -9.01 5.75 -15.75
C SER A 102 -10.54 5.85 -15.84
N SER A 103 -11.24 4.88 -15.27
CA SER A 103 -12.69 5.01 -15.05
C SER A 103 -13.02 6.07 -14.01
N ARG A 104 -12.06 6.41 -13.13
CA ARG A 104 -12.19 7.51 -12.17
C ARG A 104 -11.97 8.83 -12.89
N LYS A 105 -12.95 9.75 -12.79
CA LYS A 105 -12.85 11.10 -13.35
C LYS A 105 -11.60 11.81 -12.79
N GLY A 106 -10.84 12.44 -13.67
CA GLY A 106 -9.63 13.18 -13.30
C GLY A 106 -8.43 12.29 -12.93
N ALA A 107 -8.43 11.01 -13.30
CA ALA A 107 -7.32 10.11 -13.06
C ALA A 107 -6.88 9.36 -14.32
N ILE A 108 -5.63 8.91 -14.31
CA ILE A 108 -5.01 8.12 -15.37
C ILE A 108 -4.50 6.81 -14.80
N ASP A 109 -4.75 5.71 -15.51
CA ASP A 109 -4.18 4.41 -15.22
C ASP A 109 -2.90 4.18 -16.04
N TYR A 110 -1.84 3.76 -15.36
CA TYR A 110 -0.55 3.38 -15.90
C TYR A 110 -0.31 1.90 -15.67
N TYR A 111 -0.05 1.15 -16.74
CA TYR A 111 0.21 -0.29 -16.69
C TYR A 111 1.70 -0.54 -16.93
N ILE A 112 2.34 -1.20 -15.96
CA ILE A 112 3.79 -1.38 -15.89
C ILE A 112 4.10 -2.89 -15.83
N PRO A 113 5.02 -3.41 -16.66
CA PRO A 113 5.39 -4.83 -16.61
C PRO A 113 6.14 -5.16 -15.32
N ALA A 114 5.75 -6.25 -14.67
CA ALA A 114 6.45 -6.76 -13.50
C ALA A 114 7.74 -7.53 -13.88
N GLY A 115 8.59 -7.81 -12.89
CA GLY A 115 9.84 -8.55 -13.07
C GLY A 115 10.78 -7.89 -14.10
N GLU A 116 11.37 -8.69 -14.99
CA GLU A 116 12.33 -8.25 -16.02
C GLU A 116 11.66 -7.81 -17.33
N ALA A 117 10.37 -8.08 -17.52
CA ALA A 117 9.65 -7.74 -18.75
C ALA A 117 9.70 -6.24 -19.02
N GLN A 118 10.01 -5.84 -20.26
CA GLN A 118 10.18 -4.43 -20.62
C GLN A 118 8.91 -3.79 -21.19
N HIS A 119 7.97 -4.60 -21.68
CA HIS A 119 6.77 -4.13 -22.38
C HIS A 119 5.55 -4.98 -22.00
N ILE A 120 4.36 -4.38 -22.09
CA ILE A 120 3.05 -5.05 -21.98
C ILE A 120 2.26 -4.70 -23.24
N ALA A 121 1.65 -5.67 -23.92
CA ALA A 121 0.78 -5.37 -25.03
C ALA A 121 -0.66 -5.03 -24.57
N ARG A 122 -1.42 -4.31 -25.41
CA ARG A 122 -2.82 -3.96 -25.06
C ARG A 122 -3.70 -5.19 -24.80
N HIS A 123 -3.44 -6.30 -25.48
CA HIS A 123 -4.20 -7.54 -25.29
C HIS A 123 -3.96 -8.16 -23.88
N ASP A 124 -2.74 -8.04 -23.34
CA ASP A 124 -2.42 -8.48 -21.98
C ASP A 124 -3.21 -7.68 -20.94
N ILE A 125 -3.36 -6.37 -21.15
CA ILE A 125 -4.17 -5.51 -20.28
C ILE A 125 -5.65 -5.90 -20.33
N GLN A 126 -6.18 -6.22 -21.51
CA GLN A 126 -7.56 -6.69 -21.63
C GLN A 126 -7.76 -8.01 -20.87
N LYS A 127 -6.80 -8.95 -21.00
CA LYS A 127 -6.82 -10.21 -20.25
C LYS A 127 -6.76 -9.98 -18.73
N TYR A 128 -5.87 -9.09 -18.28
CA TYR A 128 -5.78 -8.67 -16.89
C TYR A 128 -7.10 -8.07 -16.36
N LYS A 129 -7.74 -7.19 -17.15
CA LYS A 129 -9.01 -6.55 -16.79
C LYS A 129 -10.17 -7.53 -16.69
N LYS A 130 -10.20 -8.59 -17.50
CA LYS A 130 -11.25 -9.62 -17.44
C LYS A 130 -11.27 -10.37 -16.11
N LYS A 131 -10.14 -10.43 -15.37
CA LYS A 131 -10.03 -11.10 -14.07
C LYS A 131 -10.61 -12.52 -14.08
N THR A 132 -10.34 -13.28 -15.14
CA THR A 132 -10.75 -14.69 -15.25
C THR A 132 -9.53 -15.59 -15.12
N TRP A 133 -9.65 -16.64 -14.29
CA TRP A 133 -8.62 -17.65 -14.08
C TRP A 133 -9.27 -18.97 -13.69
N ASN A 134 -8.63 -20.07 -14.09
CA ASN A 134 -9.10 -21.43 -13.81
C ASN A 134 -8.24 -22.12 -12.73
N SER A 135 -7.16 -21.49 -12.29
CA SER A 135 -6.31 -21.99 -11.20
C SER A 135 -5.66 -20.85 -10.43
N PHE A 136 -5.21 -21.15 -9.21
CA PHE A 136 -4.49 -20.18 -8.37
C PHE A 136 -3.14 -19.78 -8.96
N ASP A 137 -2.43 -20.69 -9.63
CA ASP A 137 -1.17 -20.36 -10.30
C ASP A 137 -1.38 -19.41 -11.48
N GLN A 138 -2.42 -19.65 -12.28
CA GLN A 138 -2.81 -18.73 -13.35
C GLN A 138 -3.18 -17.36 -12.78
N PHE A 139 -3.92 -17.33 -11.67
CA PHE A 139 -4.21 -16.09 -10.96
C PHE A 139 -2.93 -15.35 -10.54
N LYS A 140 -1.95 -16.02 -9.91
CA LYS A 140 -0.68 -15.39 -9.51
C LYS A 140 0.04 -14.77 -10.71
N ILE A 141 0.15 -15.50 -11.81
CA ILE A 141 0.82 -14.99 -13.01
C ILE A 141 0.12 -13.74 -13.55
N LEU A 142 -1.20 -13.78 -13.68
CA LEU A 142 -1.98 -12.66 -14.23
C LEU A 142 -1.98 -11.45 -13.28
N GLN A 143 -2.15 -11.69 -11.98
CA GLN A 143 -2.28 -10.65 -10.96
C GLN A 143 -0.95 -9.93 -10.67
N PHE A 144 0.17 -10.66 -10.70
CA PHE A 144 1.50 -10.11 -10.39
C PHE A 144 2.38 -9.87 -11.62
N GLY A 145 1.90 -10.18 -12.82
CA GLY A 145 2.59 -9.87 -14.07
C GLY A 145 2.50 -8.40 -14.47
N ILE A 146 1.50 -7.67 -13.96
CA ILE A 146 1.24 -6.27 -14.32
C ILE A 146 0.99 -5.44 -13.07
N TRP A 147 1.76 -4.36 -12.92
CA TRP A 147 1.47 -3.34 -11.94
C TRP A 147 0.59 -2.26 -12.56
N LYS A 148 -0.61 -2.09 -12.01
CA LYS A 148 -1.50 -0.97 -12.31
C LYS A 148 -1.25 0.13 -11.28
N VAL A 149 -0.85 1.30 -11.74
CA VAL A 149 -0.75 2.53 -10.95
C VAL A 149 -1.83 3.49 -11.42
N THR A 150 -2.60 4.07 -10.51
CA THR A 150 -3.59 5.11 -10.84
C THR A 150 -3.18 6.40 -10.15
N LEU A 151 -2.96 7.47 -10.93
CA LEU A 151 -2.61 8.80 -10.42
C LEU A 151 -3.70 9.82 -10.79
N SER A 152 -3.80 10.89 -9.99
CA SER A 152 -4.56 12.09 -10.34
C SER A 152 -3.96 12.74 -11.59
N ASN A 153 -4.79 13.43 -12.38
CA ASN A 153 -4.35 14.31 -13.45
C ASN A 153 -3.66 15.55 -12.88
N ASP A 154 -3.96 15.92 -11.64
CA ASP A 154 -3.22 16.94 -10.91
C ASP A 154 -1.90 16.34 -10.41
N GLY A 155 -0.79 16.84 -10.96
CA GLY A 155 0.56 16.41 -10.60
C GLY A 155 0.91 16.71 -9.14
N THR A 156 0.23 17.62 -8.46
CA THR A 156 0.49 17.92 -7.03
C THR A 156 -0.03 16.82 -6.11
N GLU A 157 -1.08 16.09 -6.53
CA GLU A 157 -1.76 15.07 -5.74
C GLU A 157 -1.16 13.66 -5.90
N TRP A 158 0.00 13.52 -6.53
CA TRP A 158 0.57 12.21 -6.89
C TRP A 158 0.73 11.24 -5.70
N LYS A 159 0.90 11.76 -4.47
CA LYS A 159 0.99 10.96 -3.23
C LYS A 159 -0.29 10.20 -2.91
N SER A 160 -1.44 10.69 -3.38
CA SER A 160 -2.74 10.01 -3.27
C SER A 160 -2.91 8.87 -4.29
N GLY A 161 -1.90 8.68 -5.15
CA GLY A 161 -1.85 7.63 -6.15
C GLY A 161 -1.98 6.24 -5.55
N THR A 162 -2.53 5.32 -6.33
CA THR A 162 -2.75 3.94 -5.90
C THR A 162 -1.97 2.96 -6.75
N CYS A 163 -1.63 1.79 -6.19
CA CYS A 163 -0.97 0.73 -6.93
C CYS A 163 -1.43 -0.66 -6.45
N ASN A 164 -1.45 -1.64 -7.35
CA ASN A 164 -1.81 -3.03 -7.04
C ASN A 164 -0.61 -3.90 -6.60
N CYS A 165 0.58 -3.33 -6.35
CA CYS A 165 1.75 -4.11 -5.94
C CYS A 165 1.77 -4.40 -4.42
N PRO A 166 2.38 -5.50 -3.96
CA PRO A 166 2.41 -5.86 -2.53
C PRO A 166 2.97 -4.76 -1.60
N ASN A 167 4.01 -4.06 -2.03
CA ASN A 167 4.60 -2.97 -1.23
C ASN A 167 3.60 -1.84 -0.97
N PHE A 168 2.67 -1.59 -1.91
CA PHE A 168 1.64 -0.58 -1.74
C PHE A 168 0.58 -1.03 -0.72
N PHE A 169 0.18 -2.30 -0.70
CA PHE A 169 -0.81 -2.79 0.26
C PHE A 169 -0.34 -2.72 1.72
N LYS A 170 0.97 -2.81 1.93
CA LYS A 170 1.57 -2.75 3.26
C LYS A 170 1.82 -1.33 3.75
N GLU A 171 2.21 -0.43 2.86
CA GLU A 171 2.75 0.88 3.24
C GLU A 171 1.99 2.07 2.64
N PHE A 172 0.94 1.81 1.85
CA PHE A 172 0.17 2.81 1.10
C PHE A 172 1.01 3.71 0.18
N ILE A 173 2.27 3.35 -0.06
CA ILE A 173 3.18 3.98 -1.00
C ILE A 173 4.22 2.99 -1.51
N CYS A 174 4.55 3.06 -2.79
CA CYS A 174 5.52 2.16 -3.41
C CYS A 174 6.38 2.87 -4.46
N LYS A 175 7.45 2.19 -4.89
CA LYS A 175 8.37 2.69 -5.92
C LYS A 175 7.68 3.00 -7.25
N HIS A 176 6.58 2.31 -7.59
CA HIS A 176 5.86 2.52 -8.84
C HIS A 176 5.08 3.84 -8.84
N VAL A 177 4.38 4.17 -7.74
CA VAL A 177 3.68 5.45 -7.58
C VAL A 177 4.67 6.61 -7.64
N ILE A 178 5.71 6.55 -6.79
CA ILE A 178 6.74 7.59 -6.71
C ILE A 178 7.48 7.72 -8.05
N GLY A 179 7.89 6.60 -8.65
CA GLY A 179 8.67 6.62 -9.87
C GLY A 179 7.87 7.05 -11.10
N MET A 180 6.56 6.78 -11.15
CA MET A 180 5.68 7.39 -12.15
C MET A 180 5.57 8.90 -11.94
N ALA A 181 5.43 9.38 -10.71
CA ALA A 181 5.45 10.81 -10.42
C ALA A 181 6.78 11.48 -10.83
N ILE A 182 7.92 10.79 -10.69
CA ILE A 182 9.22 11.26 -11.20
C ILE A 182 9.21 11.33 -12.74
N ARG A 183 8.75 10.29 -13.45
CA ARG A 183 8.67 10.27 -14.92
C ARG A 183 7.78 11.38 -15.47
N LEU A 184 6.67 11.66 -14.79
CA LEU A 184 5.71 12.70 -15.13
C LEU A 184 6.15 14.10 -14.68
N LYS A 185 7.33 14.23 -14.06
CA LYS A 185 7.87 15.48 -13.49
C LYS A 185 6.99 16.11 -12.41
N SER A 186 6.09 15.33 -11.81
CA SER A 186 5.22 15.71 -10.69
C SER A 186 5.98 15.82 -9.35
N CYS A 187 7.12 15.16 -9.23
CA CYS A 187 8.01 15.31 -8.06
C CYS A 187 9.49 15.23 -8.46
N LYS A 188 10.36 15.73 -7.57
CA LYS A 188 11.82 15.62 -7.68
C LYS A 188 12.34 14.73 -6.56
N PRO A 189 13.10 13.66 -6.86
CA PRO A 189 13.71 12.85 -5.82
C PRO A 189 14.83 13.65 -5.12
N PRO A 190 15.04 13.43 -3.82
CA PRO A 190 16.13 14.07 -3.07
C PRO A 190 17.49 13.69 -3.67
N SER A 191 18.48 14.58 -3.56
CA SER A 191 19.82 14.36 -4.13
C SER A 191 20.45 13.06 -3.65
N SER A 192 20.32 12.77 -2.34
CA SER A 192 20.83 11.55 -1.72
C SER A 192 20.25 10.24 -2.26
N ALA A 193 19.08 10.29 -2.91
CA ALA A 193 18.50 9.12 -3.58
C ALA A 193 19.12 8.84 -4.96
N LYS A 194 19.82 9.81 -5.54
CA LYS A 194 20.46 9.73 -6.86
C LYS A 194 21.91 9.22 -6.78
N ASP A 195 22.53 9.33 -5.62
CA ASP A 195 23.95 9.00 -5.40
C ASP A 195 24.26 7.50 -5.54
N ILE A 196 23.23 6.64 -5.55
CA ILE A 196 23.39 5.20 -5.73
C ILE A 196 23.24 4.85 -7.21
N ALA A 197 24.30 4.29 -7.78
CA ALA A 197 24.31 3.80 -9.16
C ALA A 197 23.21 2.75 -9.39
N LEU A 198 22.68 2.72 -10.62
CA LEU A 198 21.69 1.72 -11.04
C LEU A 198 22.24 0.31 -10.81
N GLY A 199 21.47 -0.53 -10.13
CA GLY A 199 21.85 -1.91 -9.82
C GLY A 199 22.55 -2.13 -8.48
N GLN A 200 22.92 -1.07 -7.75
CA GLN A 200 23.45 -1.19 -6.40
C GLN A 200 22.35 -1.03 -5.33
N LYS A 201 22.45 -1.85 -4.28
CA LYS A 201 21.57 -1.75 -3.10
C LYS A 201 22.17 -0.79 -2.08
N ARG A 202 21.33 0.08 -1.50
CA ARG A 202 21.70 0.84 -0.29
C ARG A 202 21.94 -0.16 0.85
N LYS A 203 23.11 -0.10 1.48
CA LYS A 203 23.45 -0.88 2.68
C LYS A 203 22.57 -0.46 3.85
#